data_AF-X1L119-F1
#
_entry.id   AF-X1L119-F1
#
_cell.length_a   1.000
_cell.length_b   1.000
_cell.length_c   1.000
_cell.angle_alpha   90.00
_cell.angle_beta   90.00
_cell.angle_gamma   90.00
#
_symmetry.space_group_name_H-M   'P 1'
#
loop_
_entity.id
_entity.type
_entity.pdbx_description
1 polymer ?
#
loop_
_entity_poly.entity_id
_entity_poly.type
_entity_poly.pdbx_seq_one_letter_code
_entity_poly.pdbx_strand_id
1 'polypeptide(L)'
;MKLGIPRFGLYSDVIKAFLESLGIDVIMAPKITRDIIKAGVANSSDFFCFPFKYTLGQEIWCLEQGATDLIFYNSCGICRLKHYHQIQELTLKELGYHFKMNVATRKNLLKMIRQLGHISRLQAYRRLKGVYSEIRAIEARTYRFLPTRDLKIGIVGEIGCYSADMEILTDRGWRLFKDLDKEDKVLQVDPQTLEMTFVTPGLIYSSWYKGEMIHFKGMQIDLMVTPNHRMLYEGSYKRRRKIKRADELPFGSYIFKAGEWQGGEIEVKHFGPITLTPKQYCKFMGIWLAEGCVSSPDYREKDSCGRAKGGYRKRYYVFITQKKPEVRAKIEELLKEIGITIDYNDYSKSAAGSYSQTTLKTALNIPSSHLVFPGG
;
A
#
# COMPACT_ATOMS: atom_id res chain seq x y z
N MET A 1 5.46 -45.24 7.10
CA MET A 1 5.44 -44.18 8.14
C MET A 1 4.34 -43.20 7.80
N LYS A 2 3.64 -42.62 8.78
CA LYS A 2 2.64 -41.56 8.57
C LYS A 2 3.20 -40.24 9.09
N LEU A 3 3.58 -39.36 8.17
CA LEU A 3 4.27 -38.12 8.49
C LEU A 3 3.29 -36.96 8.57
N GLY A 4 3.06 -36.48 9.78
CA GLY A 4 2.32 -35.25 10.06
C GLY A 4 3.16 -34.02 9.72
N ILE A 5 2.60 -33.12 8.91
CA ILE A 5 3.24 -31.86 8.56
C ILE A 5 2.32 -30.68 8.89
N PRO A 6 2.83 -29.63 9.59
CA PRO A 6 2.09 -28.39 9.72
C PRO A 6 2.03 -27.65 8.38
N ARG A 7 1.16 -26.64 8.26
CA ARG A 7 1.13 -25.82 7.05
C ARG A 7 2.27 -24.81 7.03
N PHE A 8 2.99 -24.77 5.92
CA PHE A 8 4.08 -23.84 5.65
C PHE A 8 3.63 -22.69 4.73
N GLY A 9 2.39 -22.20 4.92
CA GLY A 9 1.82 -21.14 4.09
C GLY A 9 1.79 -21.52 2.60
N LEU A 10 2.35 -20.66 1.75
CA LEU A 10 2.39 -20.81 0.30
C LEU A 10 3.19 -22.03 -0.19
N TYR A 11 4.05 -22.60 0.66
CA TYR A 11 4.90 -23.74 0.31
C TYR A 11 4.27 -25.08 0.66
N SER A 12 3.11 -25.10 1.33
CA SER A 12 2.50 -26.32 1.88
C SER A 12 2.29 -27.39 0.80
N ASP A 13 1.72 -27.02 -0.33
CA ASP A 13 1.38 -27.97 -1.39
C ASP A 13 2.62 -28.53 -2.09
N VAL A 14 3.65 -27.69 -2.32
CA VAL A 14 4.94 -28.13 -2.88
C VAL A 14 5.66 -29.09 -1.93
N ILE A 15 5.68 -28.77 -0.63
CA ILE A 15 6.32 -29.63 0.38
C ILE A 15 5.57 -30.96 0.49
N LYS A 16 4.23 -30.95 0.50
CA LYS A 16 3.40 -32.16 0.53
C LYS A 16 3.68 -33.03 -0.69
N ALA A 17 3.56 -32.47 -1.91
CA ALA A 17 3.81 -33.20 -3.16
C ALA A 17 5.23 -33.78 -3.21
N PHE A 18 6.22 -33.02 -2.72
CA PHE A 18 7.60 -33.51 -2.63
C PHE A 18 7.73 -34.72 -1.69
N LEU A 19 7.17 -34.65 -0.48
CA LEU A 19 7.23 -35.75 0.48
C LEU A 19 6.47 -36.98 -0.02
N GLU A 20 5.29 -36.79 -0.63
CA GLU A 20 4.53 -37.88 -1.26
C GLU A 20 5.30 -38.52 -2.42
N SER A 21 6.05 -37.72 -3.21
CA SER A 21 6.91 -38.26 -4.28
C SER A 21 8.03 -39.19 -3.78
N LEU A 22 8.39 -39.09 -2.49
CA LEU A 22 9.35 -39.98 -1.82
C LEU A 22 8.71 -41.28 -1.32
N GLY A 23 7.40 -41.49 -1.55
CA GLY A 23 6.66 -42.65 -1.07
C GLY A 23 6.22 -42.55 0.39
N ILE A 24 6.18 -41.33 0.95
CA ILE A 24 5.78 -41.07 2.33
C ILE A 24 4.27 -40.81 2.37
N ASP A 25 3.56 -41.44 3.30
CA ASP A 25 2.16 -41.12 3.60
C ASP A 25 2.10 -39.83 4.43
N VAL A 26 1.58 -38.75 3.84
CA VAL A 26 1.64 -37.39 4.41
C VAL A 26 0.27 -36.96 4.93
N ILE A 27 0.20 -36.74 6.25
CA ILE A 27 -0.95 -36.12 6.91
C ILE A 27 -0.65 -34.62 7.05
N MET A 28 -1.20 -33.81 6.14
CA MET A 28 -1.04 -32.37 6.20
C MET A 28 -2.22 -31.73 6.95
N ALA A 29 -1.90 -30.88 7.93
CA ALA A 29 -2.91 -30.13 8.65
C ALA A 29 -3.80 -29.29 7.71
N PRO A 30 -5.10 -29.12 8.02
CA PRO A 30 -6.00 -28.31 7.21
C PRO A 30 -5.64 -26.82 7.31
N LYS A 31 -6.35 -25.99 6.56
CA LYS A 31 -6.26 -24.54 6.75
C LYS A 31 -6.62 -24.21 8.21
N ILE A 32 -6.01 -23.14 8.74
CA ILE A 32 -6.16 -22.82 10.16
C ILE A 32 -7.64 -22.58 10.52
N THR A 33 -8.12 -23.28 11.56
CA THR A 33 -9.48 -23.15 12.10
C THR A 33 -9.41 -22.59 13.52
N ARG A 34 -10.54 -22.12 14.04
CA ARG A 34 -10.65 -21.67 15.44
C ARG A 34 -10.32 -22.80 16.41
N ASP A 35 -10.68 -24.03 16.08
CA ASP A 35 -10.46 -25.18 16.97
C ASP A 35 -8.98 -25.55 17.06
N ILE A 36 -8.25 -25.50 15.94
CA ILE A 36 -6.79 -25.69 15.93
C ILE A 36 -6.11 -24.59 16.78
N ILE A 37 -6.54 -23.34 16.65
CA ILE A 37 -6.01 -22.24 17.45
C ILE A 37 -6.30 -22.47 18.94
N LYS A 38 -7.53 -22.86 19.29
CA LYS A 38 -7.92 -23.14 20.68
C LYS A 38 -7.10 -24.28 21.27
N ALA A 39 -6.93 -25.39 20.53
CA ALA A 39 -6.09 -26.51 20.96
C ALA A 39 -4.65 -26.07 21.23
N GLY A 40 -4.08 -25.25 20.34
CA GLY A 40 -2.76 -24.66 20.54
C GLY A 40 -2.65 -23.73 21.75
N VAL A 41 -3.63 -22.83 21.93
CA VAL A 41 -3.68 -21.88 23.05
C VAL A 41 -3.86 -22.61 24.38
N ALA A 42 -4.74 -23.61 24.45
CA ALA A 42 -5.01 -24.35 25.67
C ALA A 42 -3.78 -25.14 26.18
N ASN A 43 -2.90 -25.53 25.27
CA ASN A 43 -1.72 -26.35 25.56
C ASN A 43 -0.41 -25.56 25.47
N SER A 44 -0.46 -24.23 25.52
CA SER A 44 0.75 -23.40 25.53
C SER A 44 0.63 -22.23 26.50
N SER A 45 1.77 -21.78 27.03
CA SER A 45 1.81 -20.57 27.83
C SER A 45 1.40 -19.33 27.02
N ASP A 46 0.78 -18.39 27.73
CA ASP A 46 0.52 -17.01 27.33
C ASP A 46 1.73 -16.31 26.70
N PHE A 47 2.96 -16.56 27.19
CA PHE A 47 4.20 -15.97 26.70
C PHE A 47 4.66 -16.46 25.32
N PHE A 48 4.11 -17.58 24.81
CA PHE A 48 4.42 -18.05 23.47
C PHE A 48 3.71 -17.20 22.42
N CYS A 49 4.47 -16.77 21.40
CA CYS A 49 3.89 -16.01 20.30
C CYS A 49 2.95 -16.87 19.47
N PHE A 50 1.98 -16.22 18.81
CA PHE A 50 0.91 -16.87 18.06
C PHE A 50 1.38 -17.96 17.06
N PRO A 51 2.53 -17.80 16.37
CA PRO A 51 3.12 -18.87 15.56
C PRO A 51 3.22 -20.22 16.25
N PHE A 52 3.74 -20.24 17.47
CA PHE A 52 3.88 -21.46 18.26
C PHE A 52 2.53 -22.12 18.52
N LYS A 53 1.53 -21.31 18.88
CA LYS A 53 0.21 -21.79 19.26
C LYS A 53 -0.46 -22.47 18.08
N TYR A 54 -0.49 -21.84 16.91
CA TYR A 54 -1.14 -22.46 15.76
C TYR A 54 -0.37 -23.68 15.24
N THR A 55 0.98 -23.69 15.27
CA THR A 55 1.73 -24.88 14.84
C THR A 55 1.55 -26.06 15.80
N LEU A 56 1.53 -25.80 17.11
CA LEU A 56 1.21 -26.81 18.11
C LEU A 56 -0.19 -27.41 17.89
N GLY A 57 -1.20 -26.56 17.64
CA GLY A 57 -2.55 -27.04 17.33
C GLY A 57 -2.60 -27.91 16.06
N GLN A 58 -1.82 -27.55 15.04
CA GLN A 58 -1.74 -28.35 13.80
C GLN A 58 -1.05 -29.70 14.04
N GLU A 59 -0.03 -29.74 14.90
CA GLU A 59 0.64 -30.98 15.27
C GLU A 59 -0.28 -31.90 16.09
N ILE A 60 -1.04 -31.35 17.05
CA ILE A 60 -2.09 -32.06 17.78
C ILE A 60 -3.07 -32.70 16.78
N TRP A 61 -3.60 -31.89 15.85
CA TRP A 61 -4.52 -32.38 14.83
C TRP A 61 -3.92 -33.52 13.99
N CYS A 62 -2.66 -33.38 13.53
CA CYS A 62 -1.99 -34.43 12.76
C CYS A 62 -1.86 -35.74 13.55
N LEU A 63 -1.55 -35.66 14.85
CA LEU A 63 -1.44 -36.83 15.73
C LEU A 63 -2.80 -37.49 15.97
N GLU A 64 -3.86 -36.70 16.15
CA GLU A 64 -5.24 -37.21 16.27
C GLU A 64 -5.70 -37.93 14.99
N GLN A 65 -5.21 -37.53 13.81
CA GLN A 65 -5.44 -38.24 12.55
C GLN A 65 -4.55 -39.48 12.35
N GLY A 66 -3.73 -39.83 13.34
CA GLY A 66 -2.90 -41.04 13.34
C GLY A 66 -1.51 -40.86 12.72
N ALA A 67 -0.95 -39.65 12.73
CA ALA A 67 0.46 -39.44 12.38
C ALA A 67 1.38 -40.15 13.40
N THR A 68 2.36 -40.90 12.91
CA THR A 68 3.38 -41.59 13.74
C THR A 68 4.64 -40.75 13.92
N ASP A 69 4.87 -39.85 12.97
CA ASP A 69 6.05 -39.00 12.88
C ASP A 69 5.58 -37.57 12.62
N LEU A 70 6.26 -36.59 13.22
CA LEU A 70 6.08 -35.18 12.88
C LEU A 70 7.35 -34.66 12.23
N ILE A 71 7.24 -33.63 11.40
CA ILE A 71 8.38 -32.88 10.87
C ILE A 71 8.28 -31.41 11.23
N PHE A 72 9.38 -30.85 11.75
CA PHE A 72 9.46 -29.42 12.03
C PHE A 72 10.79 -28.84 11.55
N TYR A 73 10.79 -27.56 11.18
CA TYR A 73 11.98 -26.85 10.71
C TYR A 73 12.63 -26.05 11.84
N ASN A 74 13.93 -26.24 12.04
CA ASN A 74 14.73 -25.41 12.92
C ASN A 74 15.44 -24.32 12.10
N SER A 75 15.11 -23.06 12.41
CA SER A 75 15.58 -21.88 11.67
C SER A 75 17.03 -21.49 11.93
N CYS A 76 17.76 -22.17 12.83
CA CYS A 76 19.16 -21.90 13.18
C CYS A 76 19.50 -20.41 13.45
N GLY A 77 18.51 -19.57 13.82
CA GLY A 77 18.62 -18.11 13.92
C GLY A 77 18.36 -17.57 15.32
N ILE A 78 18.32 -16.24 15.46
CA ILE A 78 18.14 -15.51 16.74
C ILE A 78 16.71 -15.50 17.30
N CYS A 79 15.72 -16.02 16.57
CA CYS A 79 14.30 -16.02 16.98
C CYS A 79 13.95 -17.23 17.87
N ARG A 80 12.86 -17.13 18.67
CA ARG A 80 12.32 -18.24 19.50
C ARG A 80 11.95 -19.49 18.70
N LEU A 81 11.72 -19.36 17.38
CA LEU A 81 11.43 -20.48 16.47
C LEU A 81 12.46 -21.61 16.55
N LYS A 82 13.74 -21.31 16.87
CA LYS A 82 14.78 -22.33 17.05
C LYS A 82 14.46 -23.36 18.14
N HIS A 83 13.63 -22.99 19.12
CA HIS A 83 13.26 -23.83 20.27
C HIS A 83 11.88 -24.46 20.15
N TYR A 84 11.10 -24.08 19.14
CA TYR A 84 9.70 -24.52 19.01
C TYR A 84 9.59 -26.03 19.02
N HIS A 85 10.35 -26.71 18.16
CA HIS A 85 10.29 -28.16 18.05
C HIS A 85 10.59 -28.87 19.38
N GLN A 86 11.43 -28.31 20.25
CA GLN A 86 11.77 -28.90 21.55
C GLN A 86 10.60 -28.76 22.51
N ILE A 87 10.04 -27.56 22.62
CA ILE A 87 8.91 -27.30 23.52
C ILE A 87 7.66 -28.03 23.02
N GLN A 88 7.36 -27.96 21.72
CA GLN A 88 6.25 -28.71 21.12
C GLN A 88 6.40 -30.21 21.36
N GLU A 89 7.60 -30.77 21.17
CA GLU A 89 7.82 -32.20 21.42
C GLU A 89 7.57 -32.58 22.88
N LEU A 90 8.04 -31.77 23.84
CA LEU A 90 7.79 -31.99 25.26
C LEU A 90 6.29 -31.87 25.59
N THR A 91 5.64 -30.79 25.16
CA THR A 91 4.21 -30.55 25.38
C THR A 91 3.36 -31.69 24.82
N LEU A 92 3.62 -32.14 23.59
CA LEU A 92 2.85 -33.23 22.99
C LEU A 92 3.06 -34.57 23.72
N LYS A 93 4.27 -34.83 24.23
CA LYS A 93 4.52 -36.01 25.08
C LYS A 93 3.81 -35.92 26.43
N GLU A 94 3.78 -34.74 27.05
CA GLU A 94 3.02 -34.50 28.29
C GLU A 94 1.51 -34.69 28.09
N LEU A 95 0.99 -34.39 26.89
CA LEU A 95 -0.39 -34.67 26.50
C LEU A 95 -0.66 -36.17 26.22
N GLY A 96 0.35 -37.03 26.32
CA GLY A 96 0.21 -38.48 26.15
C GLY A 96 0.39 -39.00 24.72
N TYR A 97 0.86 -38.16 23.79
CA TYR A 97 1.09 -38.61 22.42
C TYR A 97 2.41 -39.37 22.27
N HIS A 98 2.37 -40.47 21.50
CA HIS A 98 3.54 -41.25 21.13
C HIS A 98 3.88 -41.04 19.66
N PHE A 99 4.99 -40.34 19.39
CA PHE A 99 5.43 -40.01 18.05
C PHE A 99 6.94 -39.76 17.99
N LYS A 100 7.47 -39.69 16.77
CA LYS A 100 8.86 -39.29 16.52
C LYS A 100 8.93 -37.89 15.90
N MET A 101 9.61 -36.97 16.57
CA MET A 101 9.87 -35.63 16.04
C MET A 101 11.09 -35.64 15.10
N ASN A 102 10.88 -35.36 13.81
CA ASN A 102 11.95 -35.23 12.82
C ASN A 102 12.28 -33.75 12.60
N VAL A 103 13.48 -33.33 13.01
CA VAL A 103 13.89 -31.92 12.95
C VAL A 103 14.74 -31.64 11.71
N ALA A 104 14.20 -30.83 10.80
CA ALA A 104 14.88 -30.38 9.60
C ALA A 104 15.75 -29.15 9.88
N THR A 105 17.03 -29.21 9.53
CA THR A 105 17.99 -28.10 9.58
C THR A 105 18.69 -27.96 8.23
N ARG A 106 19.28 -26.80 7.95
CA ARG A 106 20.08 -26.61 6.72
C ARG A 106 21.19 -27.67 6.57
N LYS A 107 21.81 -28.10 7.68
CA LYS A 107 22.93 -29.05 7.67
C LYS A 107 22.49 -30.50 7.49
N ASN A 108 21.34 -30.89 8.04
CA ASN A 108 20.89 -32.29 8.03
C ASN A 108 19.84 -32.59 6.94
N LEU A 109 19.27 -31.57 6.26
CA LEU A 109 18.16 -31.76 5.32
C LEU A 109 18.45 -32.83 4.26
N LEU A 110 19.61 -32.76 3.60
CA LEU A 110 20.01 -33.74 2.60
C LEU A 110 20.09 -35.17 3.18
N LYS A 111 20.66 -35.32 4.39
CA LYS A 111 20.76 -36.61 5.07
C LYS A 111 19.37 -37.14 5.45
N MET A 112 18.50 -36.27 5.96
CA MET A 112 17.15 -36.60 6.38
C MET A 112 16.29 -37.04 5.19
N ILE A 113 16.27 -36.30 4.09
CA ILE A 113 15.53 -36.70 2.87
C ILE A 113 16.03 -38.03 2.32
N ARG A 114 17.34 -38.25 2.33
CA ARG A 114 17.93 -39.53 1.93
C ARG A 114 17.41 -40.69 2.80
N GLN A 115 17.30 -40.48 4.11
CA GLN A 115 16.82 -41.49 5.06
C GLN A 115 15.31 -41.73 4.92
N LEU A 116 14.52 -40.66 4.82
CA LEU A 116 13.05 -40.73 4.73
C LEU A 116 12.59 -41.36 3.41
N GLY A 117 13.22 -41.02 2.29
CA GLY A 117 12.85 -41.56 0.97
C GLY A 117 13.57 -42.86 0.59
N HIS A 118 14.46 -43.38 1.43
CA HIS A 118 15.31 -44.55 1.10
C HIS A 118 16.05 -44.42 -0.26
N ILE A 119 16.44 -43.20 -0.63
CA ILE A 119 17.06 -42.87 -1.92
C ILE A 119 18.57 -42.64 -1.82
N SER A 120 19.26 -42.60 -2.96
CA SER A 120 20.69 -42.25 -2.98
C SER A 120 20.93 -40.76 -2.69
N ARG A 121 22.15 -40.41 -2.24
CA ARG A 121 22.54 -39.01 -1.98
C ARG A 121 22.33 -38.11 -3.21
N LEU A 122 22.65 -38.63 -4.39
CA LEU A 122 22.53 -37.89 -5.65
C LEU A 122 21.06 -37.65 -6.03
N GLN A 123 20.21 -38.66 -5.84
CA GLN A 123 18.76 -38.53 -6.06
C GLN A 123 18.16 -37.52 -5.08
N ALA A 124 18.51 -37.58 -3.80
CA ALA A 124 18.05 -36.62 -2.79
C ALA A 124 18.45 -35.18 -3.15
N TYR A 125 19.69 -34.96 -3.58
CA TYR A 125 20.17 -33.65 -4.02
C TYR A 125 19.41 -33.14 -5.25
N ARG A 126 19.24 -33.97 -6.29
CA ARG A 126 18.51 -33.60 -7.51
C ARG A 126 17.06 -33.22 -7.20
N ARG A 127 16.37 -34.00 -6.36
CA ARG A 127 14.98 -33.70 -5.98
C ARG A 127 14.88 -32.44 -5.14
N LEU A 128 15.77 -32.25 -4.15
CA LEU A 128 15.82 -31.01 -3.37
C LEU A 128 16.10 -29.78 -4.24
N LYS A 129 16.95 -29.90 -5.27
CA LYS A 129 17.20 -28.83 -6.24
C LYS A 129 15.94 -28.49 -7.05
N GLY A 130 15.15 -29.50 -7.44
CA GLY A 130 13.85 -29.32 -8.09
C GLY A 130 12.87 -28.54 -7.21
N VAL A 131 12.65 -28.99 -5.98
CA VAL A 131 11.80 -28.31 -4.99
C VAL A 131 12.26 -26.86 -4.76
N TYR A 132 13.57 -26.64 -4.64
CA TYR A 132 14.12 -25.30 -4.49
C TYR A 132 13.78 -24.41 -5.70
N SER A 133 13.84 -24.92 -6.93
CA SER A 133 13.45 -24.16 -8.12
C SER A 133 11.96 -23.82 -8.15
N GLU A 134 11.09 -24.73 -7.73
CA GLU A 134 9.65 -24.48 -7.63
C GLU A 134 9.33 -23.42 -6.57
N ILE A 135 9.97 -23.53 -5.39
CA ILE A 135 9.88 -22.53 -4.33
C ILE A 135 10.33 -21.16 -4.87
N ARG A 136 11.46 -21.09 -5.58
CA ARG A 136 11.94 -19.84 -6.20
C ARG A 136 10.95 -19.28 -7.22
N ALA A 137 10.26 -20.12 -8.00
CA ALA A 137 9.22 -19.67 -8.93
C ALA A 137 7.96 -19.14 -8.20
N ILE A 138 7.56 -19.76 -7.09
CA ILE A 138 6.48 -19.24 -6.22
C ILE A 138 6.90 -17.90 -5.62
N GLU A 139 8.12 -17.78 -5.12
CA GLU A 139 8.64 -16.55 -4.52
C GLU A 139 8.84 -15.44 -5.55
N ALA A 140 9.26 -15.74 -6.77
CA ALA A 140 9.37 -14.77 -7.85
C ALA A 140 7.99 -14.19 -8.21
N ARG A 141 6.93 -15.02 -8.21
CA ARG A 141 5.55 -14.57 -8.43
C ARG A 141 5.00 -13.78 -7.25
N THR A 142 5.20 -14.28 -6.03
CA THR A 142 4.50 -13.77 -4.83
C THR A 142 5.27 -12.65 -4.12
N TYR A 143 6.59 -12.73 -4.08
CA TYR A 143 7.48 -11.80 -3.38
C TYR A 143 8.40 -11.06 -4.36
N ARG A 144 7.89 -10.70 -5.54
CA ARG A 144 8.60 -9.95 -6.60
C ARG A 144 9.28 -8.66 -6.10
N PHE A 145 8.73 -8.07 -5.05
CA PHE A 145 9.15 -6.81 -4.43
C PHE A 145 10.21 -6.94 -3.32
N LEU A 146 10.66 -8.16 -2.99
CA LEU A 146 11.72 -8.40 -1.99
C LEU A 146 12.95 -9.06 -2.62
N PRO A 147 13.69 -8.43 -3.54
CA PRO A 147 14.72 -9.12 -4.33
C PRO A 147 15.93 -9.62 -3.52
N THR A 148 16.14 -9.10 -2.31
CA THR A 148 17.41 -9.22 -1.55
C THR A 148 17.57 -10.47 -0.67
N ARG A 149 16.65 -11.44 -0.72
CA ARG A 149 16.76 -12.69 0.07
C ARG A 149 16.65 -13.95 -0.80
N ASP A 150 17.57 -14.89 -0.58
CA ASP A 150 17.69 -16.14 -1.34
C ASP A 150 16.54 -17.13 -1.12
N LEU A 151 15.97 -17.17 0.09
CA LEU A 151 14.85 -18.03 0.43
C LEU A 151 13.96 -17.31 1.44
N LYS A 152 12.68 -17.15 1.13
CA LYS A 152 11.71 -16.34 1.90
C LYS A 152 10.70 -17.23 2.63
N ILE A 153 11.15 -18.39 3.08
CA ILE A 153 10.36 -19.25 3.97
C ILE A 153 10.31 -18.61 5.35
N GLY A 154 9.17 -17.99 5.65
CA GLY A 154 8.86 -17.42 6.96
C GLY A 154 7.36 -17.14 7.05
N ILE A 155 6.84 -17.20 8.26
CA ILE A 155 5.53 -16.61 8.57
C ILE A 155 5.69 -15.12 8.26
N VAL A 156 4.96 -14.61 7.27
CA VAL A 156 5.01 -13.19 6.90
C VAL A 156 4.73 -12.40 8.16
N GLY A 157 5.77 -11.75 8.67
CA GLY A 157 5.71 -10.95 9.89
C GLY A 157 4.72 -9.81 9.75
N GLU A 158 4.25 -9.35 10.91
CA GLU A 158 3.28 -8.27 11.11
C GLU A 158 3.30 -7.22 9.99
N ILE A 159 2.21 -7.12 9.22
CA ILE A 159 2.05 -6.10 8.19
C ILE A 159 1.71 -4.78 8.88
N GLY A 160 2.49 -3.73 8.63
CA GLY A 160 2.17 -2.37 9.08
C GLY A 160 1.16 -1.75 8.13
N CYS A 161 0.13 -1.10 8.67
CA CYS A 161 -0.95 -0.51 7.87
C CYS A 161 -1.08 0.99 8.16
N TYR A 162 -1.66 1.72 7.20
CA TYR A 162 -2.19 3.07 7.38
C TYR A 162 -3.66 2.99 7.81
N SER A 163 -4.20 4.04 8.42
CA SER A 163 -5.65 4.14 8.66
C SER A 163 -6.42 4.29 7.34
N ALA A 164 -7.71 3.94 7.36
CA ALA A 164 -8.53 3.83 6.15
C ALA A 164 -8.86 5.18 5.48
N ASP A 165 -8.65 6.29 6.19
CA ASP A 165 -8.83 7.67 5.77
C ASP A 165 -7.55 8.31 5.20
N MET A 166 -6.43 7.56 5.17
CA MET A 166 -5.18 8.05 4.61
C MET A 166 -5.20 8.04 3.08
N GLU A 167 -4.60 9.06 2.50
CA GLU A 167 -4.43 9.18 1.05
C GLU A 167 -3.02 8.81 0.62
N ILE A 168 -2.91 8.32 -0.61
CA ILE A 168 -1.66 8.03 -1.30
C ILE A 168 -1.70 8.68 -2.69
N LEU A 169 -0.55 9.17 -3.12
CA LEU A 169 -0.41 9.75 -4.44
C LEU A 169 -0.23 8.64 -5.49
N THR A 170 -1.11 8.64 -6.49
CA THR A 170 -1.10 7.72 -7.63
C THR A 170 -0.83 8.47 -8.94
N ASP A 171 -0.62 7.74 -10.03
CA ASP A 171 -0.53 8.31 -11.38
C ASP A 171 -1.84 8.96 -11.86
N ARG A 172 -2.95 8.73 -11.16
CA ARG A 172 -4.26 9.35 -11.38
C ARG A 172 -4.59 10.46 -10.37
N GLY A 173 -3.65 10.80 -9.49
CA GLY A 173 -3.84 11.78 -8.40
C GLY A 173 -3.97 11.13 -7.03
N TRP A 174 -4.45 11.88 -6.05
CA TRP A 174 -4.63 11.40 -4.68
C TRP A 174 -5.82 10.44 -4.60
N ARG A 175 -5.61 9.29 -3.94
CA ARG A 175 -6.65 8.29 -3.66
C ARG A 175 -6.52 7.79 -2.23
N LEU A 176 -7.62 7.38 -1.62
CA LEU A 176 -7.59 6.72 -0.31
C LEU A 176 -6.93 5.34 -0.42
N PHE A 177 -6.13 4.94 0.57
CA PHE A 177 -5.49 3.62 0.62
C PHE A 177 -6.49 2.47 0.45
N LYS A 178 -7.70 2.61 1.03
CA LYS A 178 -8.77 1.61 0.96
C LYS A 178 -9.38 1.45 -0.44
N ASP A 179 -9.22 2.45 -1.31
CA ASP A 179 -9.85 2.54 -2.62
C ASP A 179 -8.84 2.32 -3.76
N LEU A 180 -7.63 1.85 -3.43
CA LEU A 180 -6.61 1.47 -4.41
C LEU A 180 -7.00 0.22 -5.18
N ASP A 181 -6.77 0.25 -6.49
CA ASP A 181 -6.88 -0.91 -7.38
C ASP A 181 -5.49 -1.38 -7.87
N LYS A 182 -5.44 -2.51 -8.58
CA LYS A 182 -4.15 -3.12 -8.99
C LYS A 182 -3.52 -2.37 -10.18
N GLU A 183 -4.32 -1.55 -10.84
CA GLU A 183 -3.97 -0.78 -12.02
C GLU A 183 -3.35 0.57 -11.62
N ASP A 184 -3.69 1.11 -10.44
CA ASP A 184 -3.10 2.31 -9.86
C ASP A 184 -1.58 2.14 -9.68
N LYS A 185 -0.80 3.07 -10.23
CA LYS A 185 0.62 3.18 -9.91
C LYS A 185 0.78 4.14 -8.74
N VAL A 186 1.43 3.71 -7.69
CA VAL A 186 1.64 4.51 -6.48
C VAL A 186 3.02 5.16 -6.50
N LEU A 187 3.10 6.39 -5.98
CA LEU A 187 4.39 7.06 -5.81
C LEU A 187 5.15 6.42 -4.64
N GLN A 188 6.35 5.93 -4.92
CA GLN A 188 7.29 5.46 -3.90
C GLN A 188 8.56 6.33 -3.90
N VAL A 189 9.31 6.23 -2.81
CA VAL A 189 10.61 6.90 -2.65
C VAL A 189 11.69 5.87 -2.33
N ASP A 190 12.85 5.98 -2.97
CA ASP A 190 14.03 5.20 -2.60
C ASP A 190 14.60 5.74 -1.26
N PRO A 191 14.72 4.92 -0.21
CA PRO A 191 15.15 5.40 1.11
C PRO A 191 16.64 5.80 1.16
N GLN A 192 17.46 5.44 0.17
CA GLN A 192 18.89 5.75 0.07
C GLN A 192 19.19 6.91 -0.89
N THR A 193 18.40 7.12 -1.95
CA THR A 193 18.61 8.24 -2.89
C THR A 193 17.58 9.35 -2.75
N LEU A 194 16.43 9.09 -2.12
CA LEU A 194 15.22 9.92 -2.13
C LEU A 194 14.58 10.08 -3.50
N GLU A 195 15.01 9.33 -4.51
CA GLU A 195 14.41 9.38 -5.84
C GLU A 195 12.98 8.85 -5.80
N MET A 196 12.06 9.61 -6.42
CA MET A 196 10.64 9.26 -6.46
C MET A 196 10.29 8.57 -7.78
N THR A 197 9.56 7.45 -7.70
CA THR A 197 9.14 6.68 -8.87
C THR A 197 7.72 6.16 -8.72
N PHE A 198 6.95 6.09 -9.81
CA PHE A 198 5.65 5.45 -9.82
C PHE A 198 5.80 3.94 -10.06
N VAL A 199 5.22 3.13 -9.18
CA VAL A 199 5.28 1.67 -9.27
C VAL A 199 3.91 1.03 -9.11
N THR A 200 3.72 -0.11 -9.77
CA THR A 200 2.52 -0.93 -9.59
C THR A 200 2.64 -1.76 -8.31
N PRO A 201 1.70 -1.64 -7.35
CA PRO A 201 1.73 -2.40 -6.10
C PRO A 201 1.86 -3.92 -6.34
N GLY A 202 2.69 -4.59 -5.53
CA GLY A 202 2.83 -6.05 -5.56
C GLY A 202 1.63 -6.77 -4.97
N LEU A 203 1.07 -6.20 -3.91
CA LEU A 203 -0.06 -6.68 -3.13
C LEU A 203 -0.73 -5.46 -2.51
N ILE A 204 -2.06 -5.46 -2.50
CA ILE A 204 -2.87 -4.52 -1.72
C ILE A 204 -3.40 -5.33 -0.54
N TYR A 205 -3.10 -4.87 0.68
CA TYR A 205 -3.50 -5.53 1.91
C TYR A 205 -4.42 -4.60 2.71
N SER A 206 -5.55 -5.14 3.12
CA SER A 206 -6.52 -4.46 3.98
C SER A 206 -6.99 -5.43 5.06
N SER A 207 -7.07 -4.95 6.29
CA SER A 207 -7.57 -5.73 7.41
C SER A 207 -8.24 -4.84 8.45
N TRP A 208 -9.17 -5.43 9.19
CA TRP A 208 -9.74 -4.79 10.37
C TRP A 208 -8.70 -4.75 11.49
N TYR A 209 -8.44 -3.55 11.99
CA TYR A 209 -7.53 -3.32 13.11
C TYR A 209 -8.33 -2.89 14.34
N LYS A 210 -8.08 -3.57 15.47
CA LYS A 210 -8.65 -3.20 16.78
C LYS A 210 -7.49 -2.97 17.74
N GLY A 211 -7.23 -1.71 18.05
CA GLY A 211 -6.14 -1.29 18.94
C GLY A 211 -5.81 0.19 18.73
N GLU A 212 -4.83 0.67 19.47
CA GLU A 212 -4.34 2.04 19.31
C GLU A 212 -3.47 2.15 18.05
N MET A 213 -3.60 3.27 17.35
CA MET A 213 -2.77 3.66 16.22
C MET A 213 -1.96 4.89 16.62
N ILE A 214 -0.81 5.08 15.97
CA ILE A 214 0.07 6.22 16.23
C ILE A 214 -0.26 7.30 15.21
N HIS A 215 -0.65 8.47 15.72
CA HIS A 215 -0.96 9.65 14.93
C HIS A 215 0.22 10.61 14.93
N PHE A 216 0.90 10.73 13.80
CA PHE A 216 1.93 11.73 13.57
C PHE A 216 1.28 12.98 12.98
N LYS A 217 1.02 13.96 13.85
CA LYS A 217 0.38 15.23 13.47
C LYS A 217 1.33 16.40 13.65
N GLY A 218 1.44 17.21 12.60
CA GLY A 218 2.20 18.46 12.60
C GLY A 218 1.64 19.42 11.55
N MET A 219 2.30 20.56 11.37
CA MET A 219 1.82 21.61 10.44
C MET A 219 1.83 21.18 8.96
N GLN A 220 2.67 20.20 8.61
CA GLN A 220 2.88 19.75 7.23
C GLN A 220 2.61 18.26 7.02
N ILE A 221 2.23 17.54 8.08
CA ILE A 221 2.03 16.09 8.01
C ILE A 221 0.88 15.71 8.93
N ASP A 222 -0.02 14.88 8.42
CA ASP A 222 -1.10 14.27 9.17
C ASP A 222 -1.19 12.82 8.69
N LEU A 223 -0.59 11.89 9.45
CA LEU A 223 -0.63 10.47 9.11
C LEU A 223 -0.87 9.61 10.34
N MET A 224 -1.67 8.56 10.18
CA MET A 224 -1.97 7.60 11.24
C MET A 224 -1.65 6.17 10.78
N VAL A 225 -0.87 5.47 11.60
CA VAL A 225 -0.30 4.15 11.27
C VAL A 225 -0.37 3.19 12.45
N THR A 226 -0.34 1.89 12.17
CA THR A 226 -0.24 0.88 13.23
C THR A 226 1.13 0.93 13.92
N PRO A 227 1.26 0.54 15.21
CA PRO A 227 2.52 0.61 15.96
C PRO A 227 3.71 -0.07 15.28
N ASN A 228 3.47 -1.20 14.62
CA ASN A 228 4.47 -1.98 13.88
C ASN A 228 4.84 -1.39 12.50
N HIS A 229 4.20 -0.30 12.04
CA HIS A 229 4.46 0.29 10.73
C HIS A 229 5.90 0.81 10.65
N ARG A 230 6.64 0.42 9.63
CA ARG A 230 8.05 0.81 9.48
C ARG A 230 8.17 2.13 8.75
N MET A 231 8.67 3.14 9.45
CA MET A 231 8.77 4.52 8.98
C MET A 231 10.23 4.85 8.61
N LEU A 232 10.41 5.49 7.46
CA LEU A 232 11.66 6.16 7.11
C LEU A 232 11.76 7.47 7.89
N TYR A 233 12.84 7.66 8.64
CA TYR A 233 13.03 8.85 9.46
C TYR A 233 14.50 9.25 9.55
N GLU A 234 14.74 10.50 9.97
CA GLU A 234 16.05 10.99 10.40
C GLU A 234 16.04 11.35 11.89
N GLY A 235 17.12 10.97 12.57
CA GLY A 235 17.33 11.35 13.97
C GLY A 235 17.88 12.77 14.10
N SER A 236 17.56 13.41 15.22
CA SER A 236 17.98 14.79 15.54
C SER A 236 19.51 14.99 15.59
N TYR A 237 20.25 14.02 16.13
CA TYR A 237 21.69 14.16 16.38
C TYR A 237 22.60 13.70 15.22
N LYS A 238 22.16 12.70 14.44
CA LYS A 238 22.87 12.20 13.27
C LYS A 238 21.86 12.12 12.13
N ARG A 239 21.95 13.04 11.17
CA ARG A 239 21.13 13.12 9.93
C ARG A 239 21.45 11.95 8.99
N ARG A 240 21.22 10.74 9.48
CA ARG A 240 21.31 9.49 8.73
C ARG A 240 19.92 8.91 8.68
N ARG A 241 19.46 8.65 7.47
CA ARG A 241 18.20 7.95 7.20
C ARG A 241 18.22 6.56 7.81
N LYS A 242 17.14 6.24 8.53
CA LYS A 242 16.94 4.97 9.21
C LYS A 242 15.49 4.54 9.03
N ILE A 243 15.26 3.25 9.20
CA ILE A 243 13.92 2.67 9.21
C ILE A 243 13.70 2.02 10.58
N LYS A 244 12.62 2.38 11.26
CA LYS A 244 12.17 1.80 12.53
C LYS A 244 10.66 1.65 12.57
N ARG A 245 10.14 0.86 13.50
CA ARG A 245 8.70 0.81 13.78
C ARG A 245 8.21 2.15 14.33
N ALA A 246 6.96 2.49 14.05
CA ALA A 246 6.32 3.73 14.47
C ALA A 246 6.37 3.92 15.99
N ASP A 247 6.18 2.85 16.77
CA ASP A 247 6.26 2.84 18.24
C ASP A 247 7.68 3.02 18.80
N GLU A 248 8.71 2.89 17.97
CA GLU A 248 10.12 2.99 18.37
C GLU A 248 10.81 4.27 17.86
N LEU A 249 10.05 5.18 17.23
CA LEU A 249 10.60 6.43 16.71
C LEU A 249 11.01 7.36 17.86
N PRO A 250 12.28 7.81 17.91
CA PRO A 250 12.72 8.77 18.92
C PRO A 250 11.92 10.08 18.83
N PHE A 251 11.73 10.74 19.98
CA PHE A 251 11.16 12.09 20.00
C PHE A 251 12.03 13.06 19.19
N GLY A 252 11.40 13.94 18.40
CA GLY A 252 12.09 14.85 17.48
C GLY A 252 12.61 14.20 16.20
N SER A 253 12.14 12.99 15.85
CA SER A 253 12.42 12.36 14.55
C SER A 253 11.83 13.19 13.40
N TYR A 254 12.62 13.38 12.35
CA TYR A 254 12.16 14.01 11.13
C TYR A 254 11.58 12.98 10.17
N ILE A 255 10.33 13.19 9.75
CA ILE A 255 9.66 12.39 8.71
C ILE A 255 9.79 13.13 7.38
N PHE A 256 10.18 12.39 6.34
CA PHE A 256 10.34 12.91 5.00
C PHE A 256 8.99 13.28 4.39
N LYS A 257 8.90 14.51 3.87
CA LYS A 257 7.69 15.07 3.23
C LYS A 257 7.87 15.26 1.71
N ALA A 258 9.10 15.15 1.23
CA ALA A 258 9.46 15.32 -0.17
C ALA A 258 10.65 14.39 -0.49
N GLY A 259 10.73 13.98 -1.74
CA GLY A 259 11.89 13.32 -2.32
C GLY A 259 12.44 14.13 -3.50
N GLU A 260 13.47 13.59 -4.12
CA GLU A 260 14.09 14.13 -5.33
C GLU A 260 13.23 13.72 -6.53
N TRP A 261 12.67 14.72 -7.21
CA TRP A 261 11.89 14.53 -8.43
C TRP A 261 12.81 14.57 -9.65
N GLN A 262 12.83 13.50 -10.44
CA GLN A 262 13.63 13.40 -11.67
C GLN A 262 12.81 13.54 -12.96
N GLY A 263 11.62 14.14 -12.90
CA GLY A 263 10.85 14.42 -14.11
C GLY A 263 11.42 15.59 -14.89
N GLY A 264 11.25 15.58 -16.21
CA GLY A 264 11.63 16.68 -17.09
C GLY A 264 10.73 17.91 -16.90
N GLU A 265 11.22 19.06 -17.38
CA GLU A 265 10.40 20.26 -17.45
C GLU A 265 9.23 20.04 -18.41
N ILE A 266 8.03 20.38 -17.96
CA ILE A 266 6.85 20.41 -18.83
C ILE A 266 6.94 21.70 -19.63
N GLU A 267 7.07 21.65 -20.95
CA GLU A 267 7.15 22.88 -21.75
C GLU A 267 5.76 23.56 -21.86
N VAL A 268 4.74 22.79 -22.19
CA VAL A 268 3.35 23.24 -22.34
C VAL A 268 2.36 22.16 -21.91
N LYS A 269 1.17 22.58 -21.46
CA LYS A 269 0.05 21.70 -21.13
C LYS A 269 -1.24 22.23 -21.73
N HIS A 270 -2.03 21.33 -22.31
CA HIS A 270 -3.30 21.64 -22.95
C HIS A 270 -4.48 21.44 -21.98
N PHE A 271 -5.36 22.43 -21.92
CA PHE A 271 -6.59 22.45 -21.13
C PHE A 271 -7.75 22.81 -22.05
N GLY A 272 -8.31 21.81 -22.73
CA GLY A 272 -9.31 22.03 -23.78
C GLY A 272 -8.72 22.88 -24.92
N PRO A 273 -9.31 24.05 -25.26
CA PRO A 273 -8.77 24.92 -26.31
C PRO A 273 -7.57 25.77 -25.87
N ILE A 274 -7.24 25.81 -24.57
CA ILE A 274 -6.19 26.68 -24.03
C ILE A 274 -4.89 25.89 -23.87
N THR A 275 -3.78 26.45 -24.31
CA THR A 275 -2.44 25.89 -24.11
C THR A 275 -1.63 26.81 -23.22
N LEU A 276 -1.08 26.28 -22.12
CA LEU A 276 -0.36 27.07 -21.11
C LEU A 276 1.03 26.51 -20.89
N THR A 277 2.03 27.37 -20.79
CA THR A 277 3.32 27.03 -20.16
C THR A 277 3.14 26.87 -18.64
N PRO A 278 4.00 26.14 -17.92
CA PRO A 278 3.91 26.03 -16.46
C PRO A 278 3.90 27.38 -15.75
N LYS A 279 4.70 28.34 -16.25
CA LYS A 279 4.76 29.68 -15.68
C LYS A 279 3.43 30.41 -15.82
N GLN A 280 2.79 30.34 -16.98
CA GLN A 280 1.46 30.91 -17.20
C GLN A 280 0.40 30.23 -16.33
N TYR A 281 0.42 28.90 -16.26
CA TYR A 281 -0.49 28.14 -15.39
C TYR A 281 -0.34 28.53 -13.92
N CYS A 282 0.89 28.55 -13.39
CA CYS A 282 1.14 28.92 -11.99
C CYS A 282 0.73 30.35 -11.69
N LYS A 283 1.00 31.31 -12.59
CA LYS A 283 0.55 32.69 -12.44
C LYS A 283 -0.97 32.77 -12.39
N PHE A 284 -1.65 32.11 -13.34
CA PHE A 284 -3.11 32.11 -13.42
C PHE A 284 -3.73 31.47 -12.18
N MET A 285 -3.25 30.29 -11.77
CA MET A 285 -3.75 29.60 -10.59
C MET A 285 -3.50 30.39 -9.30
N GLY A 286 -2.37 31.09 -9.19
CA GLY A 286 -2.13 31.99 -8.06
C GLY A 286 -3.16 33.11 -7.96
N ILE A 287 -3.52 33.72 -9.09
CA ILE A 287 -4.59 34.73 -9.15
C ILE A 287 -5.95 34.12 -8.85
N TRP A 288 -6.25 32.97 -9.45
CA TRP A 288 -7.52 32.27 -9.27
C TRP A 288 -7.77 31.86 -7.82
N LEU A 289 -6.75 31.30 -7.14
CA LEU A 289 -6.87 30.91 -5.74
C LEU A 289 -6.99 32.12 -4.80
N ALA A 290 -6.44 33.27 -5.17
CA ALA A 290 -6.48 34.48 -4.36
C ALA A 290 -7.78 35.27 -4.52
N GLU A 291 -8.26 35.43 -5.76
CA GLU A 291 -9.30 36.42 -6.13
C GLU A 291 -10.39 35.85 -7.06
N GLY A 292 -10.32 34.56 -7.38
CA GLY A 292 -11.19 33.89 -8.34
C GLY A 292 -12.50 33.39 -7.74
N CYS A 293 -13.58 33.48 -8.51
CA CYS A 293 -14.88 32.90 -8.20
C CYS A 293 -15.55 32.36 -9.46
N VAL A 294 -16.25 31.23 -9.34
CA VAL A 294 -17.08 30.68 -10.42
C VAL A 294 -18.55 30.80 -10.06
N SER A 295 -19.36 31.31 -10.99
CA SER A 295 -20.82 31.22 -10.94
C SER A 295 -21.32 30.32 -12.05
N SER A 296 -22.33 29.50 -11.78
CA SER A 296 -22.90 28.58 -12.76
C SER A 296 -24.43 28.67 -12.80
N PRO A 297 -25.00 29.84 -13.18
CA PRO A 297 -26.45 29.98 -13.29
C PRO A 297 -27.01 29.03 -14.35
N ASP A 298 -28.17 28.46 -14.02
CA ASP A 298 -28.97 27.72 -14.99
C ASP A 298 -29.59 28.67 -16.01
N TYR A 299 -29.58 28.27 -17.27
CA TYR A 299 -30.14 29.03 -18.38
C TYR A 299 -30.91 28.11 -19.32
N ARG A 300 -31.90 28.68 -20.03
CA ARG A 300 -32.61 27.99 -21.12
C ARG A 300 -32.43 28.78 -22.41
N GLU A 301 -32.01 28.09 -23.46
CA GLU A 301 -31.94 28.68 -24.79
C GLU A 301 -33.31 29.20 -25.19
N LYS A 302 -33.35 30.35 -25.84
CA LYS A 302 -34.56 30.92 -26.40
C LYS A 302 -34.53 30.75 -27.91
N ASP A 303 -35.65 30.39 -28.50
CA ASP A 303 -35.80 30.39 -29.96
C ASP A 303 -35.87 31.83 -30.51
N SER A 304 -35.95 31.96 -31.85
CA SER A 304 -36.03 33.25 -32.54
C SER A 304 -37.26 34.08 -32.16
N CYS A 305 -38.28 33.48 -31.55
CA CYS A 305 -39.46 34.17 -31.03
C CYS A 305 -39.45 34.32 -29.50
N GLY A 306 -38.32 34.06 -28.84
CA GLY A 306 -38.09 34.30 -27.42
C GLY A 306 -38.64 33.22 -26.47
N ARG A 307 -39.15 32.10 -26.98
CA ARG A 307 -39.69 31.00 -26.16
C ARG A 307 -38.57 30.07 -25.71
N ALA A 308 -38.65 29.61 -24.47
CA ALA A 308 -37.66 28.71 -23.90
C ALA A 308 -37.67 27.35 -24.61
N LYS A 309 -36.53 26.96 -25.18
CA LYS A 309 -36.29 25.74 -25.94
C LYS A 309 -35.34 24.82 -25.16
N GLY A 310 -35.70 23.54 -25.05
CA GLY A 310 -34.89 22.52 -24.38
C GLY A 310 -34.90 22.60 -22.84
N GLY A 311 -34.07 21.74 -22.24
CA GLY A 311 -33.85 21.66 -20.79
C GLY A 311 -32.89 22.75 -20.28
N TYR A 312 -32.80 22.89 -18.96
CA TYR A 312 -31.85 23.80 -18.33
C TYR A 312 -30.41 23.37 -18.63
N ARG A 313 -29.58 24.33 -19.04
CA ARG A 313 -28.14 24.18 -19.28
C ARG A 313 -27.39 25.08 -18.29
N LYS A 314 -26.22 24.62 -17.83
CA LYS A 314 -25.33 25.46 -17.02
C LYS A 314 -24.47 26.34 -17.90
N ARG A 315 -24.32 27.60 -17.50
CA ARG A 315 -23.34 28.52 -18.10
C ARG A 315 -22.35 28.93 -17.02
N TYR A 316 -21.06 28.72 -17.26
CA TYR A 316 -20.03 29.05 -16.29
C TYR A 316 -19.51 30.47 -16.53
N TYR A 317 -19.47 31.27 -15.47
CA TYR A 317 -18.87 32.60 -15.44
C TYR A 317 -17.71 32.59 -14.46
N VAL A 318 -16.55 33.05 -14.93
CA VAL A 318 -15.32 33.16 -14.15
C VAL A 318 -15.13 34.63 -13.80
N PHE A 319 -15.11 34.94 -12.52
CA PHE A 319 -14.90 36.28 -12.01
C PHE A 319 -13.55 36.36 -11.34
N ILE A 320 -12.80 37.42 -11.63
CA ILE A 320 -11.59 37.79 -10.89
C ILE A 320 -11.78 39.24 -10.45
N THR A 321 -11.76 39.49 -9.15
CA THR A 321 -12.00 40.84 -8.61
C THR A 321 -10.71 41.42 -8.05
N GLN A 322 -10.38 42.66 -8.39
CA GLN A 322 -9.19 43.32 -7.84
C GLN A 322 -9.42 44.82 -7.65
N LYS A 323 -9.14 45.29 -6.43
CA LYS A 323 -9.31 46.70 -6.03
C LYS A 323 -8.17 47.59 -6.54
N LYS A 324 -6.95 47.04 -6.59
CA LYS A 324 -5.73 47.76 -6.99
C LYS A 324 -5.59 47.85 -8.52
N PRO A 325 -5.67 49.03 -9.14
CA PRO A 325 -5.59 49.18 -10.60
C PRO A 325 -4.30 48.60 -11.20
N GLU A 326 -3.16 48.77 -10.51
CA GLU A 326 -1.86 48.26 -10.93
C GLU A 326 -1.79 46.72 -10.93
N VAL A 327 -2.50 46.06 -10.02
CA VAL A 327 -2.59 44.60 -9.98
C VAL A 327 -3.58 44.11 -11.04
N ARG A 328 -4.67 44.85 -11.26
CA ARG A 328 -5.65 44.56 -12.32
C ARG A 328 -4.99 44.55 -13.70
N ALA A 329 -4.18 45.56 -14.02
CA ALA A 329 -3.47 45.62 -15.30
C ALA A 329 -2.58 44.38 -15.53
N LYS A 330 -1.89 43.89 -14.49
CA LYS A 330 -1.08 42.66 -14.56
C LYS A 330 -1.91 41.40 -14.78
N ILE A 331 -3.08 41.32 -14.14
CA ILE A 331 -4.02 40.20 -14.35
C ILE A 331 -4.54 40.22 -15.78
N GLU A 332 -4.94 41.39 -16.30
CA GLU A 332 -5.42 41.55 -17.67
C GLU A 332 -4.37 41.19 -18.72
N GLU A 333 -3.13 41.62 -18.52
CA GLU A 333 -2.00 41.26 -19.39
C GLU A 333 -1.83 39.74 -19.45
N LEU A 334 -1.83 39.07 -18.29
CA LEU A 334 -1.73 37.61 -18.23
C LEU A 334 -2.91 36.92 -18.92
N LEU A 335 -4.14 37.37 -18.67
CA LEU A 335 -5.35 36.78 -19.27
C LEU A 335 -5.34 36.92 -20.80
N LYS A 336 -4.85 38.05 -21.33
CA LYS A 336 -4.64 38.25 -22.78
C LYS A 336 -3.53 37.35 -23.32
N GLU A 337 -2.42 37.21 -22.58
CA GLU A 337 -1.29 36.34 -22.94
C GLU A 337 -1.74 34.88 -23.13
N ILE A 338 -2.66 34.41 -22.26
CA ILE A 338 -3.19 33.04 -22.32
C ILE A 338 -4.41 32.88 -23.25
N GLY A 339 -4.76 33.92 -24.02
CA GLY A 339 -5.82 33.87 -25.02
C GLY A 339 -7.25 33.89 -24.46
N ILE A 340 -7.44 34.39 -23.24
CA ILE A 340 -8.75 34.49 -22.60
C ILE A 340 -9.33 35.90 -22.82
N THR A 341 -10.50 35.97 -23.46
CA THR A 341 -11.22 37.24 -23.70
C THR A 341 -11.89 37.74 -22.42
N ILE A 342 -11.62 38.99 -22.05
CA ILE A 342 -12.13 39.64 -20.84
C ILE A 342 -13.30 40.54 -21.23
N ASP A 343 -14.45 40.37 -20.57
CA ASP A 343 -15.54 41.34 -20.62
C ASP A 343 -15.53 42.19 -19.35
N TYR A 344 -15.72 43.50 -19.50
CA TYR A 344 -15.87 44.39 -18.34
C TYR A 344 -17.35 44.50 -17.99
N ASN A 345 -17.69 44.19 -16.73
CA ASN A 345 -18.99 44.52 -16.18
C ASN A 345 -18.78 45.67 -15.18
N ASP A 346 -19.01 46.91 -15.62
CA ASP A 346 -19.08 48.04 -14.71
C ASP A 346 -20.36 47.93 -13.88
N TYR A 347 -20.25 47.39 -12.66
CA TYR A 347 -21.29 47.58 -11.65
C TYR A 347 -21.24 49.03 -11.15
N SER A 348 -21.60 49.99 -12.01
CA SER A 348 -21.89 51.35 -11.58
C SER A 348 -23.39 51.44 -11.28
N LYS A 349 -23.70 51.53 -9.98
CA LYS A 349 -25.02 51.80 -9.36
C LYS A 349 -25.96 50.60 -9.18
N SER A 350 -25.87 49.97 -8.01
CA SER A 350 -27.06 49.56 -7.26
C SER A 350 -27.12 50.35 -5.95
N ALA A 351 -28.33 50.73 -5.56
CA ALA A 351 -28.62 51.70 -4.51
C ALA A 351 -28.30 51.18 -3.11
N ALA A 352 -27.03 51.28 -2.69
CA ALA A 352 -26.60 51.43 -1.30
C ALA A 352 -25.09 51.71 -1.28
N GLY A 353 -24.71 52.92 -0.88
CA GLY A 353 -23.39 53.35 -0.39
C GLY A 353 -22.13 52.56 -0.77
N SER A 354 -21.28 53.20 -1.58
CA SER A 354 -19.81 53.17 -1.53
C SER A 354 -19.07 51.83 -1.57
N TYR A 355 -18.84 51.27 -2.76
CA TYR A 355 -17.57 50.59 -3.13
C TYR A 355 -17.39 50.60 -4.66
N SER A 356 -16.40 51.32 -5.19
CA SER A 356 -16.01 51.20 -6.61
C SER A 356 -15.15 49.94 -6.78
N GLN A 357 -15.80 48.78 -6.95
CA GLN A 357 -15.11 47.55 -7.35
C GLN A 357 -15.45 47.27 -8.82
N THR A 358 -14.51 47.51 -9.73
CA THR A 358 -14.62 46.98 -11.09
C THR A 358 -14.27 45.49 -11.04
N THR A 359 -15.24 44.63 -11.36
CA THR A 359 -15.05 43.18 -11.47
C THR A 359 -14.64 42.85 -12.90
N LEU A 360 -13.51 42.15 -13.09
CA LEU A 360 -13.18 41.56 -14.39
C LEU A 360 -14.10 40.34 -14.57
N LYS A 361 -15.00 40.42 -15.55
CA LYS A 361 -15.95 39.35 -15.86
C LYS A 361 -15.47 38.63 -17.11
N THR A 362 -14.80 37.52 -16.93
CA THR A 362 -14.40 36.71 -18.08
C THR A 362 -15.50 35.69 -18.35
N ALA A 363 -16.28 35.91 -19.41
CA ALA A 363 -17.23 34.93 -19.90
C ALA A 363 -16.51 33.93 -20.82
N LEU A 364 -15.87 32.92 -20.24
CA LEU A 364 -15.45 31.74 -21.01
C LEU A 364 -16.70 30.93 -21.36
N ASN A 365 -17.24 31.21 -22.55
CA ASN A 365 -18.41 30.53 -23.09
C ASN A 365 -17.98 29.14 -23.63
N ILE A 366 -17.48 28.27 -22.75
CA ILE A 366 -17.09 26.91 -23.11
C ILE A 366 -18.37 26.06 -23.14
N PRO A 367 -18.80 25.53 -24.31
CA PRO A 367 -19.94 24.64 -24.38
C PRO A 367 -19.71 23.44 -23.47
N SER A 368 -20.73 23.06 -22.69
CA SER A 368 -20.70 21.91 -21.78
C SER A 368 -20.18 20.59 -22.40
N SER A 369 -20.26 20.45 -23.73
CA SER A 369 -19.71 19.31 -24.49
C SER A 369 -18.18 19.24 -24.53
N HIS A 370 -17.47 20.29 -24.14
CA HIS A 370 -16.00 20.37 -24.14
C HIS A 370 -15.36 20.37 -22.75
N LEU A 371 -16.17 20.31 -21.69
CA LEU A 371 -15.72 20.20 -20.31
C LEU A 371 -15.76 18.71 -19.89
N VAL A 372 -14.70 17.97 -20.21
CA VAL A 372 -14.47 16.66 -19.59
C VAL A 372 -13.83 16.91 -18.23
N PHE A 373 -14.63 16.86 -17.17
CA PHE A 373 -14.09 16.75 -15.81
C PHE A 373 -13.61 15.31 -15.63
N PRO A 374 -12.35 15.07 -15.22
CA PRO A 374 -11.97 13.75 -14.75
C PRO A 374 -12.66 13.52 -13.40
N GLY A 375 -13.64 12.62 -13.37
CA GLY A 375 -14.26 12.12 -12.13
C GLY A 375 -15.75 12.41 -12.01
N GLY A 376 -16.55 11.46 -12.48
CA GLY A 376 -17.84 11.08 -11.90
C GLY A 376 -17.74 9.62 -11.49
#